data_AF-A0A6A6WGV8-F1
#
_entry.id   AF-A0A6A6WGV8-F1
#
_cell.length_a   1.000
_cell.length_b   1.000
_cell.length_c   1.000
_cell.angle_alpha   90.00
_cell.angle_beta   90.00
_cell.angle_gamma   90.00
#
_symmetry.space_group_name_H-M   'P 1'
#
loop_
_entity.id
_entity.type
_entity.pdbx_description
1 polymer ?
#
loop_
_entity_poly.entity_id
_entity_poly.type
_entity_poly.pdbx_seq_one_letter_code
_entity_poly.pdbx_strand_id
1 'polypeptide(L)'
;MTLKPRLRLHNLLPTHKQPVQNSARAIYETTRSLHASRQHNMPLVVPGLNSKDSSSSSDWQTKLMGKKIGETSNETTFAKKDLPETHRVVKEGDMMTMDHNPDRLNIHVGEDNTVRKVTHG
;
A
#
# COMPACT_ATOMS: atom_id res chain seq x y z
N MET A 1 57.83 29.21 60.29
CA MET A 1 58.96 30.03 59.80
C MET A 1 59.44 29.44 58.48
N THR A 2 59.40 30.25 57.41
CA THR A 2 60.36 30.27 56.29
C THR A 2 60.36 29.01 55.39
N LEU A 3 59.97 29.04 54.10
CA LEU A 3 60.55 29.82 52.99
C LEU A 3 59.56 29.88 51.80
N LYS A 4 59.35 31.09 51.24
CA LYS A 4 59.02 31.30 49.81
C LYS A 4 60.36 31.25 49.01
N PRO A 5 60.46 31.54 47.70
CA PRO A 5 59.55 31.50 46.54
C PRO A 5 60.23 30.75 45.34
N ARG A 6 59.69 30.82 44.12
CA ARG A 6 60.35 31.43 42.93
C ARG A 6 59.88 30.81 41.60
N LEU A 7 59.32 31.68 40.77
CA LEU A 7 58.96 31.51 39.36
C LEU A 7 60.13 31.03 38.50
N ARG A 8 59.84 30.24 37.46
CA ARG A 8 60.64 30.21 36.22
C ARG A 8 59.73 29.92 35.03
N LEU A 9 59.30 31.01 34.41
CA LEU A 9 58.88 31.08 33.02
C LEU A 9 60.07 30.65 32.14
N HIS A 10 59.88 29.74 31.19
CA HIS A 10 60.71 29.65 29.99
C HIS A 10 59.89 29.11 28.83
N ASN A 11 59.64 30.00 27.88
CA ASN A 11 59.16 29.74 26.54
C ASN A 11 60.05 28.72 25.83
N LEU A 12 59.46 27.74 25.17
CA LEU A 12 60.02 27.10 23.97
C LEU A 12 58.87 26.63 23.05
N LEU A 13 58.61 27.44 22.02
CA LEU A 13 58.08 27.02 20.71
C LEU A 13 59.25 27.30 19.72
N PRO A 14 59.34 26.77 18.48
CA PRO A 14 58.44 25.90 17.71
C PRO A 14 59.18 24.68 17.09
N THR A 15 58.53 23.65 16.57
CA THR A 15 58.11 23.51 15.17
C THR A 15 57.88 22.00 14.95
N HIS A 16 56.79 21.57 14.30
CA HIS A 16 56.84 20.58 13.22
C HIS A 16 55.45 20.37 12.60
N LYS A 17 55.30 20.92 11.39
CA LYS A 17 54.46 20.52 10.25
C LYS A 17 52.95 20.32 10.44
N GLN A 18 52.24 21.30 9.90
CA GLN A 18 50.93 21.18 9.26
C GLN A 18 50.94 20.12 8.14
N PRO A 19 49.98 19.19 8.09
CA PRO A 19 49.59 18.54 6.84
C PRO A 19 48.50 19.36 6.13
N VAL A 20 48.93 19.97 5.02
CA VAL A 20 48.24 20.20 3.75
C VAL A 20 46.73 19.90 3.67
N GLN A 21 45.97 20.92 3.29
CA GLN A 21 44.64 20.79 2.72
C GLN A 21 44.72 20.30 1.27
N ASN A 22 43.90 19.30 0.95
CA ASN A 22 43.34 18.87 -0.35
C ASN A 22 42.74 17.48 -0.02
N SER A 23 41.48 17.10 -0.30
CA SER A 23 40.66 17.36 -1.47
C SER A 23 39.32 16.62 -1.28
N ALA A 24 38.30 17.07 -2.01
CA ALA A 24 37.12 16.31 -2.46
C ALA A 24 36.00 15.96 -1.44
N ARG A 25 34.92 16.75 -1.54
CA ARG A 25 33.50 16.33 -1.60
C ARG A 25 33.22 14.83 -1.41
N ALA A 26 32.46 14.47 -0.37
CA ALA A 26 31.41 13.45 -0.46
C ALA A 26 30.48 13.50 0.76
N ILE A 27 29.30 14.08 0.56
CA ILE A 27 27.98 13.52 0.92
C ILE A 27 27.98 12.23 1.77
N TYR A 28 27.60 12.34 3.04
CA TYR A 28 27.01 11.22 3.78
C TYR A 28 25.52 11.45 3.93
N GLU A 29 24.78 11.08 2.88
CA GLU A 29 23.43 10.57 3.03
C GLU A 29 23.48 9.17 3.68
N THR A 30 22.35 8.69 4.18
CA THR A 30 22.02 7.28 4.55
C THR A 30 21.70 7.08 6.03
N THR A 31 20.63 7.70 6.51
CA THR A 31 19.79 7.07 7.54
C THR A 31 18.89 6.04 6.87
N ARG A 32 19.43 4.82 6.81
CA ARG A 32 18.77 3.56 6.50
C ARG A 32 17.54 3.34 7.41
N SER A 33 16.33 3.59 6.89
CA SER A 33 15.10 3.08 7.51
C SER A 33 14.84 1.67 6.99
N LEU A 34 14.94 0.70 7.89
CA LEU A 34 14.66 -0.71 7.64
C LEU A 34 13.13 -0.90 7.58
N HIS A 35 12.60 -1.24 6.42
CA HIS A 35 11.34 -1.97 6.34
C HIS A 35 11.56 -3.22 5.48
N ALA A 36 11.84 -4.31 6.18
CA ALA A 36 11.97 -5.62 5.59
C ALA A 36 10.58 -6.17 5.23
N SER A 37 10.51 -6.73 4.03
CA SER A 37 9.61 -7.80 3.59
C SER A 37 8.11 -7.50 3.47
N ARG A 38 7.67 -7.34 2.23
CA ARG A 38 6.58 -8.15 1.66
C ARG A 38 6.62 -8.03 0.13
N GLN A 39 6.90 -9.13 -0.56
CA GLN A 39 6.67 -9.24 -2.00
C GLN A 39 5.22 -8.86 -2.30
N HIS A 40 5.01 -7.73 -2.98
CA HIS A 40 3.75 -7.47 -3.67
C HIS A 40 4.08 -6.86 -5.02
N ASN A 41 3.50 -7.51 -6.03
CA ASN A 41 3.61 -7.31 -7.46
C ASN A 41 3.69 -5.84 -7.88
N MET A 42 4.48 -5.60 -8.92
CA MET A 42 4.52 -4.34 -9.65
C MET A 42 3.09 -3.83 -9.92
N PRO A 43 2.72 -2.60 -9.53
CA PRO A 43 1.46 -2.03 -9.99
C PRO A 43 1.58 -1.75 -11.48
N LEU A 44 0.82 -2.48 -12.30
CA LEU A 44 0.53 -2.07 -13.67
C LEU A 44 -0.27 -0.76 -13.60
N VAL A 45 0.44 0.36 -13.58
CA VAL A 45 -0.15 1.67 -13.88
C VAL A 45 -0.62 1.59 -15.34
N VAL A 46 -1.93 1.51 -15.52
CA VAL A 46 -2.60 1.93 -16.75
C VAL A 46 -3.07 3.36 -16.51
N PRO A 47 -2.41 4.39 -17.06
CA PRO A 47 -2.93 5.75 -17.00
C PRO A 47 -4.23 5.78 -17.81
N GLY A 48 -5.38 5.95 -17.15
CA GLY A 48 -6.63 6.19 -17.90
C GLY A 48 -7.95 5.66 -17.33
N LEU A 49 -8.02 5.13 -16.10
CA LEU A 49 -9.31 4.80 -15.47
C LEU A 49 -9.60 5.74 -14.31
N ASN A 50 -9.64 7.04 -14.60
CA ASN A 50 -10.23 8.04 -13.71
C ASN A 50 -11.46 8.66 -14.39
N SER A 51 -12.25 7.84 -15.09
CA SER A 51 -13.55 8.25 -15.61
C SER A 51 -14.55 8.22 -14.47
N LYS A 52 -14.66 9.40 -13.86
CA LYS A 52 -15.80 9.89 -13.10
C LYS A 52 -17.06 9.79 -13.98
N ASP A 53 -17.65 8.61 -14.11
CA ASP A 53 -19.02 8.48 -14.64
C ASP A 53 -19.72 7.22 -14.11
N SER A 54 -21.02 7.40 -13.87
CA SER A 54 -21.87 6.70 -12.92
C SER A 54 -22.37 5.34 -13.39
N SER A 55 -21.70 4.26 -12.98
CA SER A 55 -22.38 2.96 -12.88
C SER A 55 -21.71 2.09 -11.82
N SER A 56 -22.29 2.07 -10.62
CA SER A 56 -21.92 1.18 -9.52
C SER A 56 -21.72 -0.27 -10.00
N SER A 57 -22.46 -0.70 -11.04
CA SER A 57 -22.31 -2.03 -11.66
C SER A 57 -20.93 -2.30 -12.21
N SER A 58 -20.34 -1.33 -12.92
CA SER A 58 -19.07 -1.53 -13.63
C SER A 58 -17.90 -1.69 -12.66
N ASP A 59 -17.93 -0.95 -11.55
CA ASP A 59 -16.90 -1.03 -10.51
C ASP A 59 -16.95 -2.38 -9.79
N TRP A 60 -18.15 -2.81 -9.40
CA TRP A 60 -18.34 -4.11 -8.75
C TRP A 60 -18.07 -5.27 -9.69
N GLN A 61 -18.45 -5.15 -10.97
CA GLN A 61 -18.09 -6.13 -12.01
C GLN A 61 -16.56 -6.29 -12.06
N THR A 62 -15.81 -5.20 -12.16
CA THR A 62 -14.34 -5.26 -12.22
C THR A 62 -13.72 -5.89 -10.97
N LYS A 63 -14.30 -5.63 -9.78
CA LYS A 63 -13.81 -6.16 -8.50
C LYS A 63 -14.12 -7.64 -8.29
N LEU A 64 -15.33 -8.06 -8.65
CA LEU A 64 -15.88 -9.37 -8.28
C LEU A 64 -15.68 -10.43 -9.36
N MET A 65 -15.59 -10.04 -10.63
CA MET A 65 -15.50 -10.99 -11.74
C MET A 65 -14.36 -11.98 -11.59
N GLY A 66 -14.67 -13.27 -11.76
CA GLY A 66 -13.71 -14.36 -11.64
C GLY A 66 -13.30 -14.71 -10.21
N LYS A 67 -13.77 -13.97 -9.19
CA LYS A 67 -13.59 -14.32 -7.78
C LYS A 67 -14.75 -15.19 -7.29
N LYS A 68 -14.50 -15.99 -6.26
CA LYS A 68 -15.52 -16.76 -5.55
C LYS A 68 -16.14 -15.94 -4.42
N ILE A 69 -17.44 -16.03 -4.21
CA ILE A 69 -18.08 -15.43 -3.03
C ILE A 69 -17.95 -16.40 -1.85
N GLY A 70 -17.39 -15.93 -0.74
CA GLY A 70 -17.15 -16.73 0.47
C GLY A 70 -17.31 -15.93 1.76
N GLU A 71 -16.83 -16.51 2.87
CA GLU A 71 -16.85 -15.84 4.19
C GLU A 71 -15.62 -14.95 4.41
N THR A 72 -14.50 -15.29 3.78
CA THR A 72 -13.21 -14.62 3.93
C THR A 72 -12.72 -14.05 2.60
N SER A 73 -12.06 -12.89 2.66
CA SER A 73 -11.47 -12.24 1.49
C SER A 73 -10.03 -12.69 1.30
N ASN A 74 -9.74 -13.27 0.15
CA ASN A 74 -8.43 -13.75 -0.29
C ASN A 74 -8.17 -13.27 -1.74
N GLU A 75 -7.06 -13.67 -2.34
CA GLU A 75 -6.74 -13.29 -3.73
C GLU A 75 -7.82 -13.74 -4.72
N THR A 76 -8.36 -14.95 -4.54
CA THR A 76 -9.36 -15.58 -5.41
C THR A 76 -10.78 -15.58 -4.82
N THR A 77 -10.96 -15.09 -3.60
CA THR A 77 -12.25 -15.16 -2.87
C THR A 77 -12.60 -13.78 -2.34
N PHE A 78 -13.87 -13.41 -2.40
CA PHE A 78 -14.41 -12.16 -1.90
C PHE A 78 -15.41 -12.46 -0.77
N ALA A 79 -15.20 -11.85 0.39
CA ALA A 79 -16.08 -12.06 1.54
C ALA A 79 -17.43 -11.36 1.35
N LYS A 80 -18.50 -12.02 1.78
CA LYS A 80 -19.85 -11.42 1.81
C LYS A 80 -19.93 -10.15 2.66
N LYS A 81 -19.11 -10.04 3.70
CA LYS A 81 -19.04 -8.83 4.55
C LYS A 81 -18.48 -7.59 3.83
N ASP A 82 -17.75 -7.80 2.73
CA ASP A 82 -17.15 -6.71 1.96
C ASP A 82 -18.07 -6.27 0.79
N LEU A 83 -19.21 -6.94 0.63
CA LEU A 83 -20.27 -6.56 -0.31
C LEU A 83 -21.10 -5.40 0.28
N PRO A 84 -21.80 -4.62 -0.57
CA PRO A 84 -22.68 -3.57 -0.08
C PRO A 84 -23.82 -4.17 0.76
N GLU A 85 -24.37 -3.37 1.66
CA GLU A 85 -25.44 -3.78 2.58
C GLU A 85 -26.63 -4.40 1.80
N THR A 86 -27.05 -3.74 0.73
CA THR A 86 -28.10 -4.22 -0.16
C THR A 86 -27.49 -5.06 -1.29
N HIS A 87 -27.35 -6.37 -1.08
CA HIS A 87 -26.91 -7.30 -2.12
C HIS A 87 -27.72 -8.60 -2.16
N ARG A 88 -27.72 -9.26 -3.31
CA ARG A 88 -28.31 -10.58 -3.52
C ARG A 88 -27.39 -11.45 -4.35
N VAL A 89 -27.07 -12.63 -3.85
CA VAL A 89 -26.32 -13.64 -4.61
C VAL A 89 -27.33 -14.55 -5.33
N VAL A 90 -27.13 -14.71 -6.63
CA VAL A 90 -28.00 -15.42 -7.56
C VAL A 90 -27.23 -16.60 -8.10
N LYS A 91 -27.74 -17.82 -7.99
CA LYS A 91 -27.11 -18.94 -8.67
C LYS A 91 -27.62 -19.07 -10.10
N GLU A 92 -26.81 -19.69 -10.95
CA GLU A 92 -27.27 -20.06 -12.29
C GLU A 92 -28.52 -20.94 -12.22
N GLY A 93 -29.58 -20.52 -12.93
CA GLY A 93 -30.86 -21.21 -12.94
C GLY A 93 -31.86 -20.74 -11.87
N ASP A 94 -31.45 -19.91 -10.91
CA ASP A 94 -32.38 -19.33 -9.96
C ASP A 94 -33.30 -18.33 -10.67
N MET A 95 -34.61 -18.55 -10.55
CA MET A 95 -35.60 -17.60 -11.05
C MET A 95 -35.61 -16.35 -10.18
N MET A 96 -35.43 -15.20 -10.82
CA MET A 96 -35.51 -13.91 -10.16
C MET A 96 -36.88 -13.28 -10.33
N THR A 97 -37.42 -12.76 -9.23
CA THR A 97 -38.58 -11.87 -9.26
C THR A 97 -38.18 -10.52 -9.86
N MET A 98 -39.10 -9.91 -10.63
CA MET A 98 -38.95 -8.56 -11.20
C MET A 98 -39.23 -7.47 -10.15
N ASP A 99 -38.59 -7.58 -8.99
CA ASP A 99 -38.64 -6.56 -7.94
C ASP A 99 -37.47 -5.60 -8.13
N HIS A 100 -37.75 -4.39 -8.63
CA HIS A 100 -36.72 -3.43 -9.02
C HIS A 100 -36.22 -2.62 -7.83
N ASN A 101 -34.95 -2.82 -7.45
CA ASN A 101 -34.28 -2.04 -6.41
C ASN A 101 -32.95 -1.48 -6.96
N PRO A 102 -32.88 -0.18 -7.32
CA PRO A 102 -31.70 0.41 -7.93
C PRO A 102 -30.46 0.39 -7.02
N ASP A 103 -30.65 0.36 -5.70
CA ASP A 103 -29.56 0.31 -4.72
C ASP A 103 -29.04 -1.11 -4.48
N ARG A 104 -29.75 -2.14 -4.98
CA ARG A 104 -29.38 -3.55 -4.78
C ARG A 104 -28.36 -4.03 -5.81
N LEU A 105 -27.28 -4.60 -5.31
CA LEU A 105 -26.29 -5.33 -6.12
C LEU A 105 -26.73 -6.79 -6.29
N ASN A 106 -27.08 -7.20 -7.51
CA ASN A 106 -27.29 -8.61 -7.84
C ASN A 106 -25.99 -9.22 -8.38
N ILE A 107 -25.52 -10.29 -7.73
CA ILE A 107 -24.27 -10.98 -8.04
C ILE A 107 -24.61 -12.38 -8.53
N HIS A 108 -24.45 -12.62 -9.82
CA HIS A 108 -24.68 -13.91 -10.45
C HIS A 108 -23.43 -14.77 -10.36
N VAL A 109 -23.58 -15.91 -9.69
CA VAL A 109 -22.52 -16.88 -9.47
C VAL A 109 -22.84 -18.20 -10.16
N GLY A 110 -21.80 -18.88 -10.65
CA GLY A 110 -21.90 -20.25 -11.14
C GLY A 110 -22.11 -21.27 -10.02
N GLU A 111 -22.18 -22.55 -10.40
CA GLU A 111 -22.32 -23.68 -9.46
C GLU A 111 -21.20 -23.71 -8.41
N ASP A 112 -20.01 -23.25 -8.78
CA ASP A 112 -18.82 -23.21 -7.96
C ASP A 112 -18.68 -21.91 -7.11
N ASN A 113 -19.72 -21.08 -7.08
CA ASN A 113 -19.76 -19.75 -6.46
C ASN A 113 -18.81 -18.71 -7.09
N THR A 114 -18.29 -18.96 -8.30
CA THR A 114 -17.51 -17.97 -9.04
C THR A 114 -18.43 -16.93 -9.66
N VAL A 115 -18.11 -15.65 -9.49
CA VAL A 115 -18.89 -14.54 -10.05
C VAL A 115 -18.73 -14.51 -11.56
N ARG A 116 -19.87 -14.59 -12.26
CA ARG A 116 -19.96 -14.55 -13.72
C ARG A 116 -20.55 -13.25 -14.24
N LYS A 117 -21.41 -12.60 -13.46
CA LYS A 117 -22.06 -11.35 -13.84
C LYS A 117 -22.51 -10.57 -12.61
N VAL A 118 -22.47 -9.25 -12.72
CA VAL A 118 -23.00 -8.32 -11.72
C VAL A 118 -23.98 -7.37 -12.40
N THR A 119 -25.12 -7.14 -11.76
CA THR A 119 -26.19 -6.26 -12.27
C THR A 119 -26.81 -5.48 -11.12
N HIS A 120 -27.21 -4.24 -11.35
CA HIS A 120 -28.00 -3.48 -10.38
C HIS A 120 -29.47 -3.48 -10.77
N GLY A 121 -30.34 -3.41 -9.78
CA GLY A 121 -31.78 -3.31 -9.96
C GLY A 121 -32.58 -4.37 -9.25
#